data_AF-A0A7Y2DCH5-F1
#
_entry.id   AF-A0A7Y2DCH5-F1
#
_cell.length_a   1.000
_cell.length_b   1.000
_cell.length_c   1.000
_cell.angle_alpha   90.00
_cell.angle_beta   90.00
_cell.angle_gamma   90.00
#
_symmetry.space_group_name_H-M   'P 1'
#
loop_
_entity.id
_entity.type
_entity.pdbx_description
1 polymer ?
#
loop_
_entity_poly.entity_id
_entity_poly.type
_entity_poly.pdbx_seq_one_letter_code
_entity_poly.pdbx_strand_id
1 'polypeptide(L)'
;MAVVATACTPVFWLGSSLELEPAGGNDVRLVWETAFDGEFPDPGHSIAAYEVSVDGAVVNANISKADADCTLTGLASGTTYAIEVSARSDSGERSDSIPLLGILSGNYTTPAGTDPGGSITCVADPNDPDGDRLPTWVETNTGVFSGKTDSGTDPNNPDTDGDGINDGDEVLGTVDGLPLPFVGANPLKKNVFIEFDWFDDDQDCGAHSHAPNATIVDRFTQAFADAPVANPDGSTGIDVIADYGQVNNGFYDGSLIVDAIAPFGSINGGVNGTEFGALKDANFAANREGYYHYAIMMHRYNTNSISSGQAEVFGDDLLVSLYCNFNADWLSNTIMHELGHNLGLRHGGASPVFNYKPNYNSVMNYEFQFSGVDKGLDDPTAGYCDAIGDQILAYSDGSRNQLDENALLETDGVCGGVDIDWNNNGSTDPGPVVVDLNDNDGQFSVLDDHDDWSFLDFGAVGNDGADGARLGPPQVISEQPPPNQ
;
A
#
# COMPACT_ATOMS: atom_id res chain seq x y z
N MET A 1 -21.56 -20.91 -31.13
CA MET A 1 -20.13 -20.62 -31.00
C MET A 1 -19.64 -21.46 -29.84
N ALA A 2 -18.72 -22.38 -30.10
CA ALA A 2 -17.99 -23.02 -29.02
C ALA A 2 -17.09 -21.94 -28.43
N VAL A 3 -17.28 -21.63 -27.15
CA VAL A 3 -16.28 -20.88 -26.39
C VAL A 3 -15.05 -21.79 -26.39
N VAL A 4 -13.98 -21.35 -27.06
CA VAL A 4 -12.68 -21.97 -26.89
C VAL A 4 -12.31 -21.61 -25.46
N ALA A 5 -12.34 -22.57 -24.54
CA ALA A 5 -11.67 -22.39 -23.26
C ALA A 5 -10.20 -22.14 -23.60
N THR A 6 -9.75 -20.90 -23.41
CA THR A 6 -8.33 -20.58 -23.41
C THR A 6 -7.70 -21.38 -22.28
N ALA A 7 -6.53 -21.97 -22.50
CA ALA A 7 -5.93 -22.88 -21.54
C ALA A 7 -5.32 -22.08 -20.38
N CYS A 8 -5.83 -22.29 -19.16
CA CYS A 8 -5.36 -21.77 -17.87
C CYS A 8 -3.95 -22.30 -17.56
N THR A 9 -2.96 -21.69 -18.19
CA THR A 9 -1.58 -22.17 -18.16
C THR A 9 -0.77 -21.24 -17.26
N PRO A 10 -0.16 -21.76 -16.19
CA PRO A 10 0.68 -20.94 -15.34
C PRO A 10 1.79 -20.23 -16.09
N VAL A 11 2.14 -19.03 -15.64
CA VAL A 11 3.24 -18.23 -16.18
C VAL A 11 3.98 -17.54 -15.04
N PHE A 12 5.22 -17.15 -15.30
CA PHE A 12 5.97 -16.23 -14.46
C PHE A 12 5.83 -14.81 -15.00
N TRP A 13 5.92 -13.83 -14.11
CA TRP A 13 5.86 -12.43 -14.47
C TRP A 13 7.04 -12.05 -15.38
N LEU A 14 6.81 -11.07 -16.25
CA LEU A 14 7.90 -10.53 -17.07
C LEU A 14 8.92 -9.86 -16.14
N GLY A 15 10.14 -10.41 -16.09
CA GLY A 15 11.19 -9.94 -15.19
C GLY A 15 11.59 -11.00 -14.14
N SER A 16 10.78 -12.03 -13.93
CA SER A 16 11.13 -13.16 -13.07
C SER A 16 12.39 -13.88 -13.56
N SER A 17 13.13 -14.46 -12.62
CA SER A 17 14.41 -15.12 -12.86
C SER A 17 14.63 -16.30 -11.91
N LEU A 18 15.52 -17.21 -12.28
CA LEU A 18 16.00 -18.26 -11.38
C LEU A 18 17.36 -17.85 -10.85
N GLU A 19 17.46 -17.61 -9.54
CA GLU A 19 18.75 -17.31 -8.90
C GLU A 19 19.36 -18.58 -8.29
N LEU A 20 20.68 -18.68 -8.39
CA LEU A 20 21.46 -19.88 -8.09
C LEU A 20 22.62 -19.53 -7.16
N GLU A 21 22.54 -19.92 -5.89
CA GLU A 21 23.52 -19.57 -4.86
C GLU A 21 24.28 -20.80 -4.33
N PRO A 22 25.62 -20.80 -4.29
CA PRO A 22 26.39 -21.93 -3.76
C PRO A 22 26.06 -22.27 -2.30
N ALA A 23 25.73 -23.54 -2.02
CA ALA A 23 25.38 -24.01 -0.66
C ALA A 23 26.52 -24.79 0.04
N GLY A 24 27.73 -24.71 -0.51
CA GLY A 24 28.90 -25.46 -0.07
C GLY A 24 29.08 -26.80 -0.79
N GLY A 25 30.33 -27.25 -0.92
CA GLY A 25 30.64 -28.45 -1.70
C GLY A 25 30.22 -28.28 -3.17
N ASN A 26 29.41 -29.21 -3.68
CA ASN A 26 28.82 -29.13 -5.00
C ASN A 26 27.34 -28.69 -4.96
N ASP A 27 26.77 -28.44 -3.78
CA ASP A 27 25.35 -28.13 -3.63
C ASP A 27 25.05 -26.68 -4.05
N VAL A 28 23.82 -26.42 -4.47
CA VAL A 28 23.34 -25.10 -4.90
C VAL A 28 21.91 -24.87 -4.43
N ARG A 29 21.66 -23.69 -3.87
CA ARG A 29 20.34 -23.19 -3.50
C ARG A 29 19.72 -22.45 -4.67
N LEU A 30 18.45 -22.69 -4.89
CA LEU A 30 17.62 -22.09 -5.93
C LEU A 30 16.58 -21.24 -5.23
N VAL A 31 16.27 -20.09 -5.81
CA VAL A 31 15.15 -19.24 -5.42
C VAL A 31 14.57 -18.55 -6.66
N TRP A 32 13.25 -18.40 -6.70
CA TRP A 32 12.53 -17.82 -7.84
C TRP A 32 11.27 -17.07 -7.39
N GLU A 33 10.74 -16.19 -8.23
CA GLU A 33 9.46 -15.51 -7.96
C GLU A 33 8.27 -16.42 -8.21
N THR A 34 7.17 -16.14 -7.51
CA THR A 34 5.94 -16.91 -7.59
C THR A 34 5.32 -16.86 -8.99
N ALA A 35 4.91 -18.02 -9.50
CA ALA A 35 4.11 -18.09 -10.71
C ALA A 35 2.65 -17.75 -10.43
N PHE A 36 1.90 -17.39 -11.46
CA PHE A 36 0.47 -17.12 -11.39
C PHE A 36 -0.25 -17.76 -12.57
N ASP A 37 -1.58 -17.83 -12.53
CA ASP A 37 -2.35 -18.29 -13.68
C ASP A 37 -2.49 -17.16 -14.72
N GLY A 38 -2.14 -17.45 -15.96
CA GLY A 38 -1.87 -16.44 -17.00
C GLY A 38 -3.09 -15.72 -17.60
N GLU A 39 -4.29 -15.92 -17.05
CA GLU A 39 -5.50 -15.23 -17.49
C GLU A 39 -6.05 -14.39 -16.32
N PHE A 40 -5.82 -13.07 -16.41
CA PHE A 40 -6.39 -12.10 -15.50
C PHE A 40 -7.60 -11.44 -16.18
N PRO A 41 -8.78 -11.35 -15.54
CA PRO A 41 -9.20 -11.93 -14.26
C PRO A 41 -10.00 -13.22 -14.47
N ASP A 42 -9.38 -14.41 -14.38
CA ASP A 42 -10.13 -15.68 -14.26
C ASP A 42 -9.93 -16.28 -12.85
N PRO A 43 -10.99 -16.39 -12.03
CA PRO A 43 -10.94 -16.95 -10.67
C PRO A 43 -10.75 -18.49 -10.62
N GLY A 44 -10.25 -19.11 -11.69
CA GLY A 44 -10.40 -20.54 -11.92
C GLY A 44 -9.35 -21.45 -11.28
N HIS A 45 -8.06 -21.08 -11.33
CA HIS A 45 -6.99 -22.04 -11.05
C HIS A 45 -5.79 -21.42 -10.34
N SER A 46 -5.46 -21.95 -9.16
CA SER A 46 -4.23 -21.59 -8.46
C SER A 46 -3.05 -22.45 -8.94
N ILE A 47 -1.84 -22.00 -8.62
CA ILE A 47 -0.64 -22.83 -8.73
C ILE A 47 -0.75 -23.99 -7.73
N ALA A 48 -0.54 -25.21 -8.19
CA ALA A 48 -0.49 -26.41 -7.35
C ALA A 48 0.92 -26.66 -6.79
N ALA A 49 1.93 -26.52 -7.64
CA ALA A 49 3.31 -26.89 -7.34
C ALA A 49 4.30 -26.38 -8.38
N TYR A 50 5.58 -26.32 -7.98
CA TYR A 50 6.72 -26.17 -8.89
C TYR A 50 7.36 -27.51 -9.24
N GLU A 51 7.94 -27.56 -10.45
CA GLU A 51 8.75 -28.64 -10.97
C GLU A 51 10.14 -28.12 -11.35
N VAL A 52 11.16 -28.81 -10.85
CA VAL A 52 12.58 -28.54 -11.12
C VAL A 52 13.14 -29.64 -11.99
N SER A 53 13.79 -29.24 -13.09
CA SER A 53 14.50 -30.14 -13.98
C SER A 53 15.99 -29.79 -14.05
N VAL A 54 16.83 -30.82 -14.21
CA VAL A 54 18.27 -30.70 -14.41
C VAL A 54 18.66 -31.46 -15.66
N ASP A 55 19.28 -30.77 -16.62
CA ASP A 55 19.61 -31.27 -17.96
C ASP A 55 18.41 -31.93 -18.66
N GLY A 56 17.22 -31.36 -18.46
CA GLY A 56 15.94 -31.85 -19.01
C GLY A 56 15.34 -33.05 -18.29
N ALA A 57 15.94 -33.53 -17.18
CA ALA A 57 15.38 -34.57 -16.34
C ALA A 57 14.74 -33.98 -15.08
N VAL A 58 13.48 -34.31 -14.83
CA VAL A 58 12.75 -33.85 -13.63
C VAL A 58 13.35 -34.46 -12.38
N VAL A 59 13.79 -33.63 -11.45
CA VAL A 59 14.39 -34.04 -10.16
C VAL A 59 13.44 -33.85 -8.98
N ASN A 60 12.48 -32.93 -9.08
CA ASN A 60 11.34 -32.79 -8.18
C ASN A 60 10.15 -32.18 -8.95
N ALA A 61 8.95 -32.73 -8.77
CA ALA A 61 7.73 -32.29 -9.45
C ALA A 61 6.64 -31.76 -8.51
N ASN A 62 6.93 -31.70 -7.20
CA ASN A 62 5.95 -31.43 -6.15
C ASN A 62 6.53 -30.50 -5.07
N ILE A 63 7.29 -29.48 -5.47
CA ILE A 63 7.61 -28.39 -4.54
C ILE A 63 6.33 -27.61 -4.30
N SER A 64 6.01 -27.29 -3.04
CA SER A 64 4.78 -26.59 -2.68
C SER A 64 4.69 -25.24 -3.39
N LYS A 65 3.49 -24.75 -3.68
CA LYS A 65 3.30 -23.38 -4.20
C LYS A 65 3.81 -22.30 -3.23
N ALA A 66 3.87 -22.62 -1.93
CA ALA A 66 4.39 -21.75 -0.88
C ALA A 66 5.93 -21.74 -0.82
N ASP A 67 6.57 -22.78 -1.36
CA ASP A 67 8.03 -22.94 -1.32
C ASP A 67 8.60 -22.50 -2.69
N ALA A 68 9.07 -21.25 -2.79
CA ALA A 68 9.69 -20.74 -4.01
C ALA A 68 11.23 -20.91 -4.00
N ASP A 69 11.70 -21.96 -3.32
CA ASP A 69 13.10 -22.30 -3.16
C ASP A 69 13.32 -23.83 -3.24
N CYS A 70 14.56 -24.24 -3.47
CA CYS A 70 15.05 -25.56 -3.06
C CYS A 70 16.57 -25.67 -3.10
N THR A 71 17.13 -26.62 -2.35
CA THR A 71 18.55 -26.98 -2.46
C THR A 71 18.74 -28.21 -3.35
N LEU A 72 19.48 -28.03 -4.45
CA LEU A 72 19.97 -29.12 -5.29
C LEU A 72 21.21 -29.75 -4.67
N THR A 73 21.17 -31.08 -4.53
CA THR A 73 22.28 -31.90 -4.04
C THR A 73 22.60 -33.02 -5.01
N GLY A 74 23.74 -33.69 -4.82
CA GLY A 74 24.16 -34.84 -5.63
C GLY A 74 24.80 -34.46 -6.97
N LEU A 75 25.19 -33.19 -7.14
CA LEU A 75 25.89 -32.71 -8.33
C LEU A 75 27.36 -33.20 -8.34
N ALA A 76 27.87 -33.55 -9.51
CA ALA A 76 29.27 -33.92 -9.72
C ALA A 76 30.15 -32.68 -9.80
N SER A 77 31.41 -32.78 -9.35
CA SER A 77 32.35 -31.65 -9.39
C SER A 77 32.79 -31.30 -10.82
N GLY A 78 33.11 -30.02 -11.05
CA GLY A 78 33.61 -29.50 -12.32
C GLY A 78 32.65 -29.69 -13.50
N THR A 79 31.34 -29.81 -13.22
CA THR A 79 30.29 -30.07 -14.21
C THR A 79 29.35 -28.89 -14.27
N THR A 80 28.94 -28.52 -15.48
CA THR A 80 27.91 -27.50 -15.71
C THR A 80 26.57 -28.17 -15.92
N TYR A 81 25.57 -27.72 -15.18
CA TYR A 81 24.19 -28.21 -15.22
C TYR A 81 23.26 -27.12 -15.73
N ALA A 82 22.36 -27.47 -16.65
CA ALA A 82 21.22 -26.63 -17.01
C ALA A 82 20.08 -26.92 -16.03
N ILE A 83 19.57 -25.88 -15.37
CA ILE A 83 18.53 -25.98 -14.35
C ILE A 83 17.32 -25.19 -14.83
N GLU A 84 16.14 -25.79 -14.72
CA GLU A 84 14.88 -25.17 -15.12
C GLU A 84 13.82 -25.32 -14.04
N VAL A 85 13.01 -24.28 -13.84
CA VAL A 85 11.83 -24.28 -12.98
C VAL A 85 10.59 -24.00 -13.83
N SER A 86 9.57 -24.83 -13.66
CA SER A 86 8.24 -24.67 -14.25
C SER A 86 7.16 -24.78 -13.17
N ALA A 87 5.99 -24.23 -13.42
CA ALA A 87 4.83 -24.30 -12.54
C ALA A 87 3.75 -25.20 -13.12
N ARG A 88 2.93 -25.77 -12.23
CA ARG A 88 1.75 -26.56 -12.56
C ARG A 88 0.54 -26.00 -11.85
N SER A 89 -0.59 -25.86 -12.53
CA SER A 89 -1.87 -25.44 -11.96
C SER A 89 -2.57 -26.60 -11.22
N ASP A 90 -3.60 -26.29 -10.44
CA ASP A 90 -4.47 -27.29 -9.80
C ASP A 90 -5.23 -28.17 -10.79
N SER A 91 -5.42 -27.72 -12.02
CA SER A 91 -6.00 -28.49 -13.13
C SER A 91 -4.97 -29.31 -13.93
N GLY A 92 -3.68 -29.14 -13.62
CA GLY A 92 -2.59 -29.97 -14.14
C GLY A 92 -1.94 -29.43 -15.42
N GLU A 93 -2.32 -28.24 -15.89
CA GLU A 93 -1.62 -27.52 -16.95
C GLU A 93 -0.22 -27.12 -16.49
N ARG A 94 0.73 -27.10 -17.44
CA ARG A 94 2.14 -26.83 -17.18
C ARG A 94 2.59 -25.58 -17.90
N SER A 95 3.34 -24.75 -17.18
CA SER A 95 3.88 -23.50 -17.71
C SER A 95 4.85 -23.71 -18.86
N ASP A 96 5.53 -24.86 -18.93
CA ASP A 96 6.52 -25.21 -19.97
C ASP A 96 5.95 -25.26 -21.41
N SER A 97 4.62 -25.20 -21.53
CA SER A 97 3.92 -25.06 -22.81
C SER A 97 3.84 -23.63 -23.34
N ILE A 98 4.21 -22.62 -22.53
CA ILE A 98 4.24 -21.19 -22.88
C ILE A 98 5.69 -20.73 -23.12
N PRO A 99 6.07 -20.40 -24.36
CA PRO A 99 7.39 -19.86 -24.64
C PRO A 99 7.64 -18.54 -23.89
N LEU A 100 8.88 -18.32 -23.45
CA LEU A 100 9.41 -17.08 -22.84
C LEU A 100 8.96 -16.76 -21.40
N LEU A 101 7.74 -17.09 -20.99
CA LEU A 101 7.23 -16.83 -19.63
C LEU A 101 6.92 -18.11 -18.83
N GLY A 102 7.05 -19.27 -19.46
CA GLY A 102 6.68 -20.54 -18.86
C GLY A 102 7.80 -21.27 -18.11
N ILE A 103 9.06 -20.87 -18.29
CA ILE A 103 10.22 -21.56 -17.70
C ILE A 103 11.23 -20.52 -17.24
N LEU A 104 11.63 -20.61 -15.98
CA LEU A 104 12.82 -19.93 -15.47
C LEU A 104 14.01 -20.87 -15.63
N SER A 105 15.15 -20.37 -16.09
CA SER A 105 16.31 -21.22 -16.38
C SER A 105 17.62 -20.56 -15.99
N GLY A 106 18.60 -21.38 -15.62
CA GLY A 106 19.95 -20.96 -15.27
C GLY A 106 20.97 -22.06 -15.49
N ASN A 107 22.25 -21.70 -15.55
CA ASN A 107 23.34 -22.67 -15.63
C ASN A 107 24.21 -22.56 -14.38
N TYR A 108 24.45 -23.67 -13.69
CA TYR A 108 25.36 -23.73 -12.55
C TYR A 108 26.58 -24.59 -12.86
N THR A 109 27.78 -24.10 -12.56
CA THR A 109 29.01 -24.89 -12.69
C THR A 109 29.55 -25.17 -11.29
N THR A 110 29.58 -26.46 -10.92
CA THR A 110 30.11 -26.88 -9.62
C THR A 110 31.62 -26.63 -9.53
N PRO A 111 32.16 -26.43 -8.32
CA PRO A 111 33.60 -26.30 -8.11
C PRO A 111 34.39 -27.48 -8.68
N ALA A 112 35.63 -27.21 -9.12
CA ALA A 112 36.51 -28.27 -9.59
C ALA A 112 36.81 -29.28 -8.46
N GLY A 113 36.80 -30.57 -8.78
CA GLY A 113 36.95 -31.63 -7.78
C GLY A 113 36.90 -33.02 -8.39
N THR A 114 36.78 -34.03 -7.54
CA THR A 114 36.73 -35.44 -7.94
C THR A 114 35.46 -36.15 -7.48
N ASP A 115 34.49 -35.42 -6.92
CA ASP A 115 33.22 -36.01 -6.53
C ASP A 115 32.46 -36.40 -7.81
N PRO A 116 32.17 -37.71 -8.02
CA PRO A 116 31.44 -38.16 -9.19
C PRO A 116 29.95 -37.77 -9.16
N GLY A 117 29.46 -37.17 -8.07
CA GLY A 117 28.04 -36.87 -7.86
C GLY A 117 27.26 -38.11 -7.42
N GLY A 118 25.95 -37.92 -7.26
CA GLY A 118 25.00 -38.93 -6.79
C GLY A 118 23.66 -38.83 -7.49
N SER A 119 22.59 -39.23 -6.79
CA SER A 119 21.23 -38.97 -7.25
C SER A 119 20.95 -37.49 -7.07
N ILE A 120 20.63 -36.78 -8.15
CA ILE A 120 20.27 -35.37 -8.07
C ILE A 120 18.86 -35.27 -7.47
N THR A 121 18.71 -34.42 -6.47
CA THR A 121 17.43 -34.13 -5.81
C THR A 121 17.34 -32.64 -5.50
N CYS A 122 16.15 -32.04 -5.61
CA CYS A 122 15.86 -30.71 -5.08
C CYS A 122 14.87 -30.81 -3.93
N VAL A 123 15.19 -30.22 -2.79
CA VAL A 123 14.33 -30.22 -1.59
C VAL A 123 14.19 -28.79 -1.10
N ALA A 124 12.96 -28.31 -0.93
CA ALA A 124 12.68 -27.01 -0.31
C ALA A 124 13.32 -26.93 1.08
N ASP A 125 13.86 -25.77 1.44
CA ASP A 125 14.44 -25.59 2.77
C ASP A 125 13.32 -25.51 3.82
N PRO A 126 13.24 -26.43 4.79
CA PRO A 126 12.18 -26.40 5.79
C PRO A 126 12.43 -25.37 6.90
N ASN A 127 13.55 -24.64 6.88
CA ASN A 127 13.92 -23.68 7.91
C ASN A 127 13.43 -22.28 7.55
N ASP A 128 12.16 -22.06 7.85
CA ASP A 128 11.42 -20.80 7.80
C ASP A 128 10.67 -20.70 9.15
N PRO A 129 11.25 -20.02 10.15
CA PRO A 129 10.76 -20.06 11.54
C PRO A 129 9.58 -19.12 11.83
N ASP A 130 9.36 -18.08 11.03
CA ASP A 130 8.22 -17.15 11.11
C ASP A 130 7.14 -17.42 10.06
N GLY A 131 7.44 -18.19 9.02
CA GLY A 131 6.47 -18.73 8.08
C GLY A 131 6.09 -17.76 6.97
N ASP A 132 6.99 -16.85 6.61
CA ASP A 132 6.77 -15.77 5.65
C ASP A 132 7.10 -16.19 4.19
N ARG A 133 7.57 -17.44 4.01
CA ARG A 133 8.03 -18.06 2.75
C ARG A 133 9.45 -17.70 2.33
N LEU A 134 10.24 -17.06 3.19
CA LEU A 134 11.67 -16.89 3.03
C LEU A 134 12.42 -17.87 3.93
N PRO A 135 13.34 -18.69 3.37
CA PRO A 135 14.18 -19.51 4.22
C PRO A 135 15.26 -18.66 4.88
N THR A 136 15.63 -19.01 6.11
CA THR A 136 16.63 -18.32 6.96
C THR A 136 17.99 -18.00 6.31
N TRP A 137 18.32 -18.60 5.17
CA TRP A 137 19.56 -18.30 4.45
C TRP A 137 19.45 -17.11 3.50
N VAL A 138 18.23 -16.75 3.08
CA VAL A 138 17.92 -15.51 2.34
C VAL A 138 17.81 -14.34 3.32
N GLU A 139 17.30 -14.60 4.51
CA GLU A 139 17.04 -13.60 5.55
C GLU A 139 18.27 -13.32 6.42
N THR A 140 19.13 -12.43 5.96
CA THR A 140 20.45 -12.22 6.57
C THR A 140 20.44 -11.31 7.79
N ASN A 141 19.32 -10.66 8.11
CA ASN A 141 19.15 -9.65 9.16
C ASN A 141 20.23 -8.55 9.08
N THR A 142 20.56 -8.15 7.85
CA THR A 142 21.56 -7.10 7.59
C THR A 142 20.94 -5.70 7.53
N GLY A 143 19.63 -5.61 7.34
CA GLY A 143 18.96 -4.34 7.02
C GLY A 143 19.40 -3.78 5.66
N VAL A 144 19.84 -4.63 4.73
CA VAL A 144 20.21 -4.22 3.37
C VAL A 144 19.57 -5.17 2.35
N PHE A 145 18.58 -4.69 1.62
CA PHE A 145 17.91 -5.48 0.59
C PHE A 145 18.84 -5.63 -0.62
N SER A 146 19.33 -6.85 -0.85
CA SER A 146 20.23 -7.19 -1.97
C SER A 146 19.56 -8.13 -2.99
N GLY A 147 18.26 -8.35 -2.86
CA GLY A 147 17.42 -9.19 -3.72
C GLY A 147 17.06 -10.53 -3.07
N LYS A 148 16.43 -11.42 -3.83
CA LYS A 148 15.84 -12.67 -3.30
C LYS A 148 16.81 -13.75 -2.80
N THR A 149 18.12 -13.53 -2.92
CA THR A 149 19.14 -14.41 -2.30
C THR A 149 19.71 -13.83 -1.00
N ASP A 150 19.39 -12.56 -0.71
CA ASP A 150 19.79 -11.82 0.49
C ASP A 150 18.79 -10.66 0.68
N SER A 151 17.67 -10.97 1.36
CA SER A 151 16.58 -10.02 1.60
C SER A 151 16.95 -8.96 2.65
N GLY A 152 17.93 -9.27 3.50
CA GLY A 152 18.29 -8.41 4.64
C GLY A 152 17.28 -8.40 5.79
N THR A 153 16.18 -9.15 5.67
CA THR A 153 15.07 -9.23 6.64
C THR A 153 15.43 -10.03 7.89
N ASP A 154 14.65 -9.89 8.97
CA ASP A 154 14.87 -10.63 10.23
C ASP A 154 14.20 -12.01 10.15
N PRO A 155 14.96 -13.11 10.21
CA PRO A 155 14.44 -14.49 10.12
C PRO A 155 13.60 -14.94 11.30
N ASN A 156 12.97 -14.05 12.07
CA ASN A 156 12.00 -14.40 13.11
C ASN A 156 10.86 -13.38 13.17
N ASN A 157 10.77 -12.52 12.16
CA ASN A 157 9.74 -11.51 12.02
C ASN A 157 9.23 -11.54 10.57
N PRO A 158 8.01 -12.02 10.32
CA PRO A 158 7.51 -12.24 8.96
C PRO A 158 7.25 -10.95 8.17
N ASP A 159 7.26 -9.79 8.84
CA ASP A 159 7.04 -8.45 8.29
C ASP A 159 8.09 -7.53 8.93
N THR A 160 9.27 -7.44 8.31
CA THR A 160 10.46 -6.80 8.92
C THR A 160 10.28 -5.31 9.06
N ASP A 161 9.61 -4.64 8.13
CA ASP A 161 9.41 -3.21 8.18
C ASP A 161 8.10 -2.77 8.85
N GLY A 162 7.14 -3.67 9.06
CA GLY A 162 5.92 -3.42 9.81
C GLY A 162 4.84 -2.69 9.00
N ASP A 163 4.74 -2.93 7.70
CA ASP A 163 3.70 -2.39 6.82
C ASP A 163 2.52 -3.36 6.59
N GLY A 164 2.50 -4.50 7.27
CA GLY A 164 1.41 -5.48 7.19
C GLY A 164 1.51 -6.43 5.99
N ILE A 165 2.60 -6.39 5.22
CA ILE A 165 2.90 -7.31 4.13
C ILE A 165 4.03 -8.24 4.59
N ASN A 166 3.95 -9.53 4.24
CA ASN A 166 5.03 -10.44 4.60
C ASN A 166 6.25 -10.20 3.72
N ASP A 167 7.45 -10.30 4.29
CA ASP A 167 8.72 -10.10 3.59
C ASP A 167 8.81 -11.01 2.34
N GLY A 168 8.39 -12.28 2.45
CA GLY A 168 8.33 -13.19 1.31
C GLY A 168 7.32 -12.81 0.22
N ASP A 169 6.22 -12.13 0.54
CA ASP A 169 5.27 -11.60 -0.45
C ASP A 169 5.90 -10.46 -1.25
N GLU A 170 6.65 -9.58 -0.59
CA GLU A 170 7.36 -8.47 -1.24
C GLU A 170 8.56 -8.92 -2.08
N VAL A 171 9.28 -9.95 -1.63
CA VAL A 171 10.47 -10.47 -2.30
C VAL A 171 10.15 -11.40 -3.47
N LEU A 172 9.09 -12.21 -3.34
CA LEU A 172 8.79 -13.29 -4.29
C LEU A 172 7.48 -13.07 -5.07
N GLY A 173 6.61 -12.16 -4.63
CA GLY A 173 5.22 -12.07 -5.08
C GLY A 173 4.32 -13.09 -4.38
N THR A 174 3.02 -12.80 -4.33
CA THR A 174 2.07 -13.57 -3.50
C THR A 174 1.71 -14.90 -4.14
N VAL A 175 1.27 -15.85 -3.32
CA VAL A 175 0.79 -17.18 -3.77
C VAL A 175 -0.46 -17.12 -4.67
N ASP A 176 -1.19 -16.01 -4.62
CA ASP A 176 -2.36 -15.73 -5.47
C ASP A 176 -1.98 -14.88 -6.69
N GLY A 177 -0.68 -14.69 -6.91
CA GLY A 177 -0.14 -14.15 -8.15
C GLY A 177 -0.06 -12.64 -8.19
N LEU A 178 -0.02 -11.94 -7.06
CA LEU A 178 0.20 -10.50 -7.03
C LEU A 178 1.71 -10.19 -7.16
N PRO A 179 2.14 -9.40 -8.17
CA PRO A 179 3.55 -9.18 -8.49
C PRO A 179 4.20 -8.06 -7.67
N LEU A 180 4.10 -8.08 -6.35
CA LEU A 180 4.67 -7.05 -5.45
C LEU A 180 6.14 -6.66 -5.76
N PRO A 181 7.08 -7.61 -6.04
CA PRO A 181 8.46 -7.25 -6.35
C PRO A 181 8.61 -6.40 -7.63
N PHE A 182 7.65 -6.49 -8.55
CA PHE A 182 7.70 -5.82 -9.85
C PHE A 182 6.98 -4.47 -9.87
N VAL A 183 6.18 -4.17 -8.84
CA VAL A 183 5.49 -2.87 -8.66
C VAL A 183 6.20 -1.95 -7.68
N GLY A 184 7.29 -2.41 -7.06
CA GLY A 184 8.18 -1.58 -6.23
C GLY A 184 8.16 -1.91 -4.74
N ALA A 185 7.66 -3.08 -4.35
CA ALA A 185 7.70 -3.50 -2.95
C ALA A 185 9.13 -3.65 -2.42
N ASN A 186 9.33 -3.44 -1.12
CA ASN A 186 10.63 -3.52 -0.47
C ASN A 186 10.48 -3.90 1.01
N PRO A 187 10.92 -5.09 1.43
CA PRO A 187 10.66 -5.63 2.77
C PRO A 187 11.41 -4.95 3.92
N LEU A 188 12.20 -3.93 3.60
CA LEU A 188 12.94 -3.13 4.57
C LEU A 188 12.50 -1.68 4.56
N LYS A 189 11.41 -1.34 3.87
CA LYS A 189 10.85 0.00 3.79
C LYS A 189 9.35 -0.07 3.52
N LYS A 190 8.58 0.47 4.47
CA LYS A 190 7.12 0.41 4.46
C LYS A 190 6.52 0.82 3.13
N ASN A 191 5.58 0.02 2.66
CA ASN A 191 4.81 0.23 1.45
C ASN A 191 3.33 0.47 1.76
N VAL A 192 2.68 1.27 0.92
CA VAL A 192 1.21 1.37 0.89
C VAL A 192 0.78 1.26 -0.55
N PHE A 193 -0.04 0.25 -0.84
CA PHE A 193 -0.60 0.06 -2.17
C PHE A 193 -2.00 0.67 -2.23
N ILE A 194 -2.29 1.43 -3.27
CA ILE A 194 -3.60 2.02 -3.49
C ILE A 194 -3.96 1.97 -4.96
N GLU A 195 -5.16 1.50 -5.26
CA GLU A 195 -5.73 1.47 -6.60
C GLU A 195 -6.82 2.53 -6.74
N PHE A 196 -6.74 3.30 -7.81
CA PHE A 196 -7.69 4.33 -8.18
C PHE A 196 -8.46 3.91 -9.42
N ASP A 197 -9.76 3.76 -9.23
CA ASP A 197 -10.73 3.76 -10.31
C ASP A 197 -11.46 5.09 -10.34
N TRP A 198 -12.00 5.47 -11.51
CA TRP A 198 -12.64 6.77 -11.67
C TRP A 198 -13.84 6.74 -12.59
N PHE A 199 -14.68 7.77 -12.46
CA PHE A 199 -15.75 8.05 -13.40
C PHE A 199 -15.41 9.20 -14.35
N ASP A 200 -16.00 9.15 -15.54
CA ASP A 200 -16.18 10.32 -16.40
C ASP A 200 -17.67 10.72 -16.34
N ASP A 201 -17.96 12.01 -16.23
CA ASP A 201 -19.33 12.52 -16.26
C ASP A 201 -19.44 13.90 -16.92
N ASP A 202 -20.66 14.33 -17.22
CA ASP A 202 -20.97 15.64 -17.80
C ASP A 202 -22.01 16.44 -17.00
N GLN A 203 -22.23 16.07 -15.75
CA GLN A 203 -23.25 16.64 -14.88
C GLN A 203 -22.75 17.89 -14.17
N ASP A 204 -23.62 18.90 -14.05
CA ASP A 204 -23.43 20.18 -13.35
C ASP A 204 -22.34 21.13 -13.89
N CYS A 205 -21.20 20.64 -14.38
CA CYS A 205 -20.07 21.45 -14.88
C CYS A 205 -19.57 21.08 -16.27
N GLY A 206 -20.30 20.25 -17.01
CA GLY A 206 -19.92 19.78 -18.35
C GLY A 206 -18.96 18.59 -18.31
N ALA A 207 -18.68 18.00 -19.47
CA ALA A 207 -17.93 16.75 -19.57
C ALA A 207 -16.50 16.86 -18.99
N HIS A 208 -16.17 15.99 -18.05
CA HIS A 208 -14.88 15.90 -17.37
C HIS A 208 -14.59 14.47 -16.90
N SER A 209 -13.36 14.27 -16.43
CA SER A 209 -12.88 13.02 -15.87
C SER A 209 -12.47 13.24 -14.43
N HIS A 210 -12.81 12.30 -13.56
CA HIS A 210 -12.31 12.24 -12.18
C HIS A 210 -11.00 11.44 -12.06
N ALA A 211 -10.42 11.01 -13.20
CA ALA A 211 -9.13 10.33 -13.20
C ALA A 211 -8.07 11.15 -12.46
N PRO A 212 -7.40 10.58 -11.45
CA PRO A 212 -6.24 11.24 -10.88
C PRO A 212 -5.14 11.28 -11.94
N ASN A 213 -4.34 12.35 -11.92
CA ASN A 213 -3.20 12.50 -12.80
C ASN A 213 -1.91 12.53 -11.99
N ALA A 214 -0.77 12.42 -12.66
CA ALA A 214 0.54 12.38 -12.01
C ALA A 214 0.78 13.54 -11.02
N THR A 215 0.29 14.76 -11.30
CA THR A 215 0.49 15.90 -10.36
C THR A 215 -0.22 15.66 -9.03
N ILE A 216 -1.43 15.08 -9.07
CA ILE A 216 -2.21 14.77 -7.88
C ILE A 216 -1.52 13.66 -7.10
N VAL A 217 -1.12 12.60 -7.82
CA VAL A 217 -0.51 11.40 -7.23
C VAL A 217 0.85 11.72 -6.63
N ASP A 218 1.75 12.34 -7.40
CA ASP A 218 3.10 12.72 -6.98
C ASP A 218 3.07 13.56 -5.69
N ARG A 219 2.07 14.45 -5.54
CA ARG A 219 2.01 15.33 -4.36
C ARG A 219 1.70 14.56 -3.08
N PHE A 220 0.77 13.60 -3.10
CA PHE A 220 0.46 12.84 -1.88
C PHE A 220 1.48 11.73 -1.64
N THR A 221 1.98 11.04 -2.67
CA THR A 221 3.03 10.04 -2.48
C THR A 221 4.33 10.68 -1.97
N GLN A 222 4.66 11.90 -2.41
CA GLN A 222 5.79 12.66 -1.87
C GLN A 222 5.61 13.00 -0.38
N ALA A 223 4.39 13.32 0.07
CA ALA A 223 4.13 13.57 1.49
C ALA A 223 4.43 12.35 2.38
N PHE A 224 4.10 11.15 1.91
CA PHE A 224 4.46 9.88 2.57
C PHE A 224 5.97 9.60 2.47
N ALA A 225 6.60 9.89 1.33
CA ALA A 225 8.04 9.71 1.14
C ALA A 225 8.87 10.63 2.05
N ASP A 226 8.37 11.82 2.37
CA ASP A 226 9.01 12.78 3.29
C ASP A 226 8.66 12.52 4.76
N ALA A 227 7.80 11.56 5.06
CA ALA A 227 7.33 11.29 6.42
C ALA A 227 8.49 10.90 7.37
N PRO A 228 8.45 11.32 8.65
CA PRO A 228 9.47 11.01 9.64
C PRO A 228 9.36 9.56 10.19
N VAL A 229 8.93 8.61 9.36
CA VAL A 229 8.74 7.20 9.71
C VAL A 229 10.01 6.44 9.41
N ALA A 230 10.61 5.77 10.41
CA ALA A 230 11.87 5.04 10.24
C ALA A 230 11.67 3.64 9.66
N ASN A 231 12.66 3.19 8.89
CA ASN A 231 12.68 1.88 8.23
C ASN A 231 13.89 1.03 8.66
N PRO A 232 13.80 -0.31 8.59
CA PRO A 232 14.91 -1.22 8.86
C PRO A 232 16.19 -0.94 8.06
N ASP A 233 16.07 -0.44 6.83
CA ASP A 233 17.22 -0.07 5.98
C ASP A 233 17.95 1.22 6.42
N GLY A 234 17.43 1.91 7.44
CA GLY A 234 17.94 3.18 7.97
C GLY A 234 17.46 4.42 7.21
N SER A 235 16.61 4.26 6.19
CA SER A 235 15.88 5.36 5.55
C SER A 235 14.71 5.84 6.41
N THR A 236 14.09 6.92 5.98
CA THR A 236 12.78 7.37 6.47
C THR A 236 11.79 7.49 5.31
N GLY A 237 10.50 7.56 5.65
CA GLY A 237 9.40 7.72 4.70
C GLY A 237 8.71 6.39 4.38
N ILE A 238 7.58 6.50 3.69
CA ILE A 238 6.75 5.38 3.24
C ILE A 238 6.66 5.46 1.73
N ASP A 239 6.86 4.33 1.05
CA ASP A 239 6.67 4.24 -0.40
C ASP A 239 5.21 3.94 -0.70
N VAL A 240 4.51 4.91 -1.30
CA VAL A 240 3.14 4.69 -1.75
C VAL A 240 3.14 4.29 -3.23
N ILE A 241 2.70 3.07 -3.50
CA ILE A 241 2.52 2.54 -4.85
C ILE A 241 1.08 2.81 -5.27
N ALA A 242 0.88 3.92 -5.97
CA ALA A 242 -0.41 4.34 -6.50
C ALA A 242 -0.64 3.78 -7.91
N ASP A 243 -1.65 2.94 -8.07
CA ASP A 243 -2.17 2.45 -9.34
C ASP A 243 -3.34 3.32 -9.79
N TYR A 244 -3.17 4.11 -10.84
CA TYR A 244 -4.21 4.95 -11.43
C TYR A 244 -4.27 4.75 -12.95
N GLY A 245 -3.90 3.56 -13.42
CA GLY A 245 -3.87 3.23 -14.85
C GLY A 245 -2.71 3.90 -15.62
N GLN A 246 -1.63 4.27 -14.93
CA GLN A 246 -0.53 5.05 -15.50
C GLN A 246 0.30 4.30 -16.55
N VAL A 247 0.33 2.97 -16.50
CA VAL A 247 1.06 2.12 -17.45
C VAL A 247 0.27 0.84 -17.74
N ASN A 248 -0.19 0.66 -18.97
CA ASN A 248 -0.87 -0.58 -19.41
C ASN A 248 0.14 -1.70 -19.72
N ASN A 249 0.78 -2.25 -18.69
CA ASN A 249 1.73 -3.37 -18.79
C ASN A 249 1.28 -4.63 -18.04
N GLY A 250 0.06 -4.66 -17.50
CA GLY A 250 -0.49 -5.79 -16.76
C GLY A 250 -0.18 -5.77 -15.25
N PHE A 251 0.58 -4.77 -14.76
CA PHE A 251 0.79 -4.55 -13.33
C PHE A 251 -0.14 -3.50 -12.73
N TYR A 252 -0.61 -2.57 -13.56
CA TYR A 252 -1.53 -1.51 -13.18
C TYR A 252 -2.89 -1.75 -13.84
N ASP A 253 -3.94 -1.70 -13.04
CA ASP A 253 -5.31 -2.05 -13.42
C ASP A 253 -6.32 -0.94 -13.09
N GLY A 254 -5.89 0.16 -12.46
CA GLY A 254 -6.74 1.33 -12.22
C GLY A 254 -7.35 1.83 -13.53
N SER A 255 -8.66 2.05 -13.53
CA SER A 255 -9.46 2.10 -14.75
C SER A 255 -10.61 3.10 -14.71
N LEU A 256 -11.11 3.42 -15.92
CA LEU A 256 -12.37 4.12 -16.08
C LEU A 256 -13.52 3.15 -15.81
N ILE A 257 -14.32 3.43 -14.78
CA ILE A 257 -15.57 2.73 -14.50
C ILE A 257 -16.60 3.12 -15.56
N VAL A 258 -16.94 2.16 -16.43
CA VAL A 258 -18.00 2.29 -17.42
C VAL A 258 -19.25 1.55 -16.91
N ASP A 259 -20.04 2.24 -16.09
CA ASP A 259 -21.20 1.63 -15.44
C ASP A 259 -22.55 2.20 -15.94
N ALA A 260 -23.52 1.30 -16.10
CA ALA A 260 -24.91 1.61 -16.41
C ALA A 260 -25.78 1.84 -15.15
N ILE A 261 -25.31 1.45 -13.95
CA ILE A 261 -26.02 1.53 -12.66
C ILE A 261 -25.75 2.88 -11.97
N ALA A 262 -24.51 3.38 -12.00
CA ALA A 262 -24.12 4.71 -11.55
C ALA A 262 -23.82 5.67 -12.74
N PRO A 263 -24.82 5.97 -13.61
CA PRO A 263 -24.59 6.95 -14.66
C PRO A 263 -24.21 8.27 -13.99
N PHE A 264 -23.16 8.93 -14.50
CA PHE A 264 -22.65 10.22 -14.04
C PHE A 264 -21.78 10.20 -12.76
N GLY A 265 -21.20 9.05 -12.39
CA GLY A 265 -20.26 8.99 -11.27
C GLY A 265 -20.90 9.31 -9.93
N SER A 266 -22.12 8.81 -9.73
CA SER A 266 -22.82 8.92 -8.45
C SER A 266 -23.43 7.61 -7.99
N ILE A 267 -22.97 7.14 -6.82
CA ILE A 267 -23.40 5.88 -6.20
C ILE A 267 -24.31 6.14 -5.01
N ASN A 268 -25.15 5.17 -4.64
CA ASN A 268 -26.01 5.20 -3.47
C ASN A 268 -25.37 4.44 -2.29
N GLY A 269 -25.40 5.04 -1.11
CA GLY A 269 -24.92 4.43 0.14
C GLY A 269 -23.45 4.70 0.47
N GLY A 270 -22.66 5.24 -0.47
CA GLY A 270 -21.24 5.53 -0.26
C GLY A 270 -20.39 4.27 -0.13
N VAL A 271 -19.29 4.30 0.62
CA VAL A 271 -18.30 3.19 0.71
C VAL A 271 -18.94 1.88 1.19
N ASN A 272 -19.76 1.91 2.25
CA ASN A 272 -20.50 0.71 2.71
C ASN A 272 -21.79 0.42 1.91
N GLY A 273 -21.99 1.11 0.79
CA GLY A 273 -23.15 0.94 -0.07
C GLY A 273 -23.04 -0.33 -0.92
N THR A 274 -24.17 -0.94 -1.24
CA THR A 274 -24.21 -2.11 -2.13
C THR A 274 -23.71 -1.79 -3.55
N GLU A 275 -23.80 -0.52 -3.97
CA GLU A 275 -23.27 -0.09 -5.27
C GLU A 275 -21.74 0.00 -5.25
N PHE A 276 -21.12 0.47 -4.16
CA PHE A 276 -19.67 0.45 -4.03
C PHE A 276 -19.12 -0.98 -4.09
N GLY A 277 -19.68 -1.90 -3.29
CA GLY A 277 -19.26 -3.31 -3.33
C GLY A 277 -19.41 -3.95 -4.71
N ALA A 278 -20.49 -3.63 -5.44
CA ALA A 278 -20.66 -4.12 -6.81
C ALA A 278 -19.66 -3.54 -7.82
N LEU A 279 -19.16 -2.31 -7.57
CA LEU A 279 -18.08 -1.72 -8.36
C LEU A 279 -16.74 -2.35 -8.03
N LYS A 280 -16.40 -2.54 -6.75
CA LYS A 280 -15.19 -3.25 -6.30
C LYS A 280 -15.17 -4.66 -6.91
N ASP A 281 -16.24 -5.44 -6.77
CA ASP A 281 -16.37 -6.79 -7.36
C ASP A 281 -16.13 -6.85 -8.88
N ALA A 282 -16.40 -5.75 -9.60
CA ALA A 282 -16.33 -5.69 -11.05
C ALA A 282 -15.01 -5.14 -11.59
N ASN A 283 -14.29 -4.32 -10.82
CA ASN A 283 -13.12 -3.58 -11.29
C ASN A 283 -11.85 -3.84 -10.45
N PHE A 284 -11.99 -4.31 -9.20
CA PHE A 284 -10.87 -4.63 -8.33
C PHE A 284 -10.55 -6.12 -8.38
N ALA A 285 -9.27 -6.44 -8.56
CA ALA A 285 -8.85 -7.81 -8.72
C ALA A 285 -8.74 -8.56 -7.39
N ALA A 286 -9.29 -9.77 -7.33
CA ALA A 286 -9.35 -10.55 -6.10
C ALA A 286 -7.98 -10.85 -5.46
N ASN A 287 -6.90 -10.88 -6.24
CA ASN A 287 -5.54 -11.08 -5.73
C ASN A 287 -4.89 -9.81 -5.13
N ARG A 288 -5.57 -8.66 -5.19
CA ARG A 288 -5.17 -7.40 -4.55
C ARG A 288 -5.83 -7.19 -3.19
N GLU A 289 -6.91 -7.93 -2.91
CA GLU A 289 -7.55 -7.96 -1.59
C GLU A 289 -6.52 -8.38 -0.54
N GLY A 290 -6.46 -7.66 0.57
CA GLY A 290 -5.44 -7.90 1.59
C GLY A 290 -4.16 -7.07 1.42
N TYR A 291 -3.97 -6.40 0.28
CA TYR A 291 -2.75 -5.64 -0.04
C TYR A 291 -3.00 -4.19 -0.46
N TYR A 292 -4.05 -3.94 -1.25
CA TYR A 292 -4.35 -2.60 -1.79
C TYR A 292 -5.52 -1.95 -1.06
N HIS A 293 -5.41 -0.65 -0.81
CA HIS A 293 -6.57 0.21 -0.58
C HIS A 293 -7.28 0.48 -1.91
N TYR A 294 -8.60 0.38 -1.96
CA TYR A 294 -9.41 0.65 -3.15
C TYR A 294 -10.08 2.02 -3.07
N ALA A 295 -9.73 2.89 -4.00
CA ALA A 295 -10.16 4.28 -4.08
C ALA A 295 -11.00 4.52 -5.32
N ILE A 296 -12.23 5.04 -5.14
CA ILE A 296 -13.07 5.49 -6.25
C ILE A 296 -13.10 7.02 -6.31
N MET A 297 -12.61 7.58 -7.41
CA MET A 297 -12.71 9.00 -7.74
C MET A 297 -14.03 9.27 -8.48
N MET A 298 -14.92 10.07 -7.88
CA MET A 298 -16.29 10.23 -8.38
C MET A 298 -16.83 11.65 -8.23
N HIS A 299 -17.99 11.92 -8.84
CA HIS A 299 -18.65 13.22 -8.74
C HIS A 299 -19.27 13.44 -7.36
N ARG A 300 -20.05 12.46 -6.85
CA ARG A 300 -20.58 12.40 -5.47
C ARG A 300 -21.18 11.05 -5.12
N TYR A 301 -21.26 10.69 -3.86
CA TYR A 301 -22.09 9.58 -3.39
C TYR A 301 -23.36 10.12 -2.72
N ASN A 302 -24.47 9.38 -2.77
CA ASN A 302 -25.82 9.85 -2.47
C ASN A 302 -26.14 11.11 -3.31
N THR A 303 -27.07 11.05 -4.25
CA THR A 303 -27.33 12.08 -5.30
C THR A 303 -27.31 13.58 -4.89
N ASN A 304 -27.35 13.92 -3.61
CA ASN A 304 -27.30 15.25 -3.01
C ASN A 304 -26.16 15.48 -1.98
N SER A 305 -25.22 14.55 -1.78
CA SER A 305 -24.09 14.78 -0.89
C SER A 305 -23.20 15.88 -1.45
N ILE A 306 -22.64 16.63 -0.51
CA ILE A 306 -21.66 17.69 -0.76
C ILE A 306 -20.32 17.38 -0.09
N SER A 307 -20.18 16.21 0.54
CA SER A 307 -18.95 15.76 1.19
C SER A 307 -17.79 15.66 0.20
N SER A 308 -16.59 16.04 0.62
CA SER A 308 -15.37 15.87 -0.18
C SER A 308 -14.96 14.42 -0.39
N GLY A 309 -15.39 13.51 0.50
CA GLY A 309 -15.04 12.11 0.43
C GLY A 309 -15.72 11.28 1.51
N GLN A 310 -15.40 9.99 1.52
CA GLN A 310 -15.88 9.07 2.53
C GLN A 310 -14.92 7.89 2.60
N ALA A 311 -14.56 7.47 3.81
CA ALA A 311 -13.68 6.32 4.00
C ALA A 311 -14.12 5.48 5.19
N GLU A 312 -13.67 4.23 5.18
CA GLU A 312 -13.70 3.39 6.35
C GLU A 312 -12.59 3.80 7.32
N VAL A 313 -12.84 3.60 8.61
CA VAL A 313 -11.79 3.73 9.63
C VAL A 313 -11.24 2.36 9.95
N PHE A 314 -9.92 2.18 9.88
CA PHE A 314 -9.28 0.86 9.93
C PHE A 314 -9.85 -0.05 8.84
N GLY A 315 -9.58 0.30 7.59
CA GLY A 315 -10.12 -0.38 6.42
C GLY A 315 -9.28 -0.16 5.18
N ASP A 316 -9.81 -0.60 4.05
CA ASP A 316 -9.16 -0.55 2.74
C ASP A 316 -9.99 0.20 1.69
N ASP A 317 -11.24 0.57 1.97
CA ASP A 317 -12.11 1.20 0.98
C ASP A 317 -12.33 2.71 1.23
N LEU A 318 -12.19 3.51 0.17
CA LEU A 318 -12.43 4.94 0.21
C LEU A 318 -13.01 5.51 -1.10
N LEU A 319 -13.63 6.68 -1.01
CA LEU A 319 -14.04 7.47 -2.16
C LEU A 319 -13.66 8.94 -2.00
N VAL A 320 -13.38 9.59 -3.13
CA VAL A 320 -13.16 11.03 -3.21
C VAL A 320 -14.23 11.63 -4.10
N SER A 321 -14.93 12.65 -3.60
CA SER A 321 -16.11 13.26 -4.22
C SER A 321 -16.09 14.80 -4.20
N LEU A 322 -15.11 15.40 -4.87
CA LEU A 322 -14.96 16.86 -4.93
C LEU A 322 -15.85 17.55 -5.98
N TYR A 323 -16.81 16.83 -6.57
CA TYR A 323 -17.82 17.39 -7.46
C TYR A 323 -17.15 18.05 -8.69
N CYS A 324 -17.43 19.32 -8.95
CA CYS A 324 -16.86 20.09 -10.05
C CYS A 324 -15.49 20.73 -9.72
N ASN A 325 -14.84 20.32 -8.64
CA ASN A 325 -13.57 20.89 -8.23
C ASN A 325 -12.39 20.02 -8.66
N PHE A 326 -11.57 20.59 -9.54
CA PHE A 326 -10.40 19.94 -10.12
C PHE A 326 -9.09 20.54 -9.61
N ASN A 327 -9.12 21.23 -8.46
CA ASN A 327 -7.90 21.74 -7.84
C ASN A 327 -7.05 20.56 -7.38
N ALA A 328 -5.83 20.47 -7.93
CA ALA A 328 -4.93 19.36 -7.65
C ALA A 328 -4.53 19.28 -6.17
N ASP A 329 -4.33 20.41 -5.49
CA ASP A 329 -3.98 20.42 -4.07
C ASP A 329 -5.14 19.87 -3.23
N TRP A 330 -6.37 20.24 -3.55
CA TRP A 330 -7.55 19.75 -2.83
C TRP A 330 -7.77 18.25 -3.08
N LEU A 331 -7.62 17.79 -4.32
CA LEU A 331 -7.70 16.37 -4.65
C LEU A 331 -6.63 15.57 -3.91
N SER A 332 -5.37 15.98 -3.94
CA SER A 332 -4.29 15.30 -3.22
C SER A 332 -4.50 15.30 -1.71
N ASN A 333 -4.94 16.43 -1.15
CA ASN A 333 -5.22 16.52 0.28
C ASN A 333 -6.37 15.59 0.67
N THR A 334 -7.46 15.56 -0.10
CA THR A 334 -8.59 14.68 0.18
C THR A 334 -8.19 13.22 0.03
N ILE A 335 -7.43 12.83 -1.01
CA ILE A 335 -6.91 11.46 -1.15
C ILE A 335 -6.12 11.04 0.10
N MET A 336 -5.18 11.87 0.56
CA MET A 336 -4.41 11.57 1.77
C MET A 336 -5.27 11.59 3.03
N HIS A 337 -6.29 12.45 3.11
CA HIS A 337 -7.23 12.49 4.23
C HIS A 337 -8.02 11.18 4.32
N GLU A 338 -8.64 10.74 3.23
CA GLU A 338 -9.41 9.50 3.19
C GLU A 338 -8.54 8.27 3.44
N LEU A 339 -7.33 8.21 2.85
CA LEU A 339 -6.36 7.15 3.14
C LEU A 339 -5.94 7.15 4.62
N GLY A 340 -5.86 8.34 5.24
CA GLY A 340 -5.58 8.46 6.66
C GLY A 340 -6.62 7.76 7.53
N HIS A 341 -7.92 7.80 7.16
CA HIS A 341 -8.95 7.03 7.87
C HIS A 341 -8.75 5.53 7.74
N ASN A 342 -8.43 5.04 6.54
CA ASN A 342 -8.10 3.64 6.32
C ASN A 342 -6.94 3.19 7.21
N LEU A 343 -5.92 4.05 7.37
CA LEU A 343 -4.76 3.86 8.26
C LEU A 343 -5.04 4.21 9.74
N GLY A 344 -6.30 4.40 10.14
CA GLY A 344 -6.72 4.53 11.54
C GLY A 344 -6.78 5.95 12.11
N LEU A 345 -6.47 6.98 11.31
CA LEU A 345 -6.48 8.37 11.75
C LEU A 345 -7.89 8.96 11.83
N ARG A 346 -8.01 10.03 12.62
CA ARG A 346 -9.25 10.80 12.82
C ARG A 346 -8.96 12.29 12.80
N HIS A 347 -10.03 13.08 12.72
CA HIS A 347 -9.97 14.54 12.58
C HIS A 347 -9.38 15.28 13.78
N GLY A 348 -9.34 14.63 14.95
CA GLY A 348 -8.84 15.21 16.19
C GLY A 348 -7.63 14.47 16.74
N GLY A 349 -6.92 13.69 15.92
CA GLY A 349 -5.87 12.78 16.35
C GLY A 349 -6.43 11.71 17.29
N ALA A 350 -5.84 11.57 18.47
CA ALA A 350 -6.30 10.62 19.50
C ALA A 350 -7.76 10.84 19.98
N SER A 351 -8.36 12.00 19.70
CA SER A 351 -9.75 12.31 20.08
C SER A 351 -10.70 12.16 18.90
N PRO A 352 -11.72 11.29 18.99
CA PRO A 352 -12.69 11.10 17.90
C PRO A 352 -13.79 12.16 17.85
N VAL A 353 -13.73 13.21 18.69
CA VAL A 353 -14.80 14.22 18.83
C VAL A 353 -14.42 15.62 18.38
N PHE A 354 -13.15 15.89 18.05
CA PHE A 354 -12.66 17.22 17.68
C PHE A 354 -12.26 17.26 16.21
N ASN A 355 -12.48 18.38 15.50
CA ASN A 355 -12.10 18.49 14.08
C ASN A 355 -11.27 19.73 13.71
N TYR A 356 -11.22 20.79 14.53
CA TYR A 356 -10.57 22.08 14.17
C TYR A 356 -9.54 22.54 15.21
N LYS A 357 -8.84 21.61 15.86
CA LYS A 357 -7.83 22.00 16.86
C LYS A 357 -6.67 22.75 16.17
N PRO A 358 -6.36 24.01 16.49
CA PRO A 358 -5.33 24.76 15.78
C PRO A 358 -3.91 24.18 15.96
N ASN A 359 -3.68 23.43 17.05
CA ASN A 359 -2.43 22.74 17.31
C ASN A 359 -2.37 21.32 16.75
N TYR A 360 -3.43 20.79 16.12
CA TYR A 360 -3.36 19.48 15.46
C TYR A 360 -3.04 19.66 13.98
N ASN A 361 -1.74 19.73 13.68
CA ASN A 361 -1.22 20.16 12.38
C ASN A 361 -1.19 19.03 11.35
N SER A 362 -2.38 18.56 10.95
CA SER A 362 -2.56 17.37 10.11
C SER A 362 -3.59 17.65 9.02
N VAL A 363 -3.41 17.11 7.81
CA VAL A 363 -4.46 17.16 6.76
C VAL A 363 -5.75 16.45 7.20
N MET A 364 -5.70 15.59 8.23
CA MET A 364 -6.89 15.01 8.87
C MET A 364 -7.76 16.05 9.58
N ASN A 365 -7.17 17.16 10.02
CA ASN A 365 -7.89 18.26 10.66
C ASN A 365 -8.67 19.06 9.61
N TYR A 366 -9.94 19.35 9.87
CA TYR A 366 -10.78 20.10 8.94
C TYR A 366 -10.29 21.52 8.67
N GLU A 367 -9.56 22.14 9.60
CA GLU A 367 -8.92 23.44 9.40
C GLU A 367 -7.85 23.38 8.29
N PHE A 368 -7.14 22.25 8.19
CA PHE A 368 -5.98 22.07 7.32
C PHE A 368 -6.26 21.20 6.09
N GLN A 369 -7.42 20.54 6.01
CA GLN A 369 -7.75 19.62 4.92
C GLN A 369 -7.60 20.27 3.54
N PHE A 370 -8.04 21.51 3.31
CA PHE A 370 -7.93 22.15 1.98
C PHE A 370 -6.83 23.20 1.86
N SER A 371 -6.43 23.78 2.97
CA SER A 371 -5.37 24.80 3.05
C SER A 371 -3.98 24.18 3.17
N GLY A 372 -3.88 22.88 3.51
CA GLY A 372 -2.65 22.22 3.91
C GLY A 372 -2.28 22.53 5.36
N VAL A 373 -1.25 21.86 5.86
CA VAL A 373 -0.74 22.07 7.22
C VAL A 373 0.07 23.38 7.32
N ASP A 374 0.13 23.94 8.53
CA ASP A 374 0.98 25.07 8.90
C ASP A 374 2.47 24.64 8.92
N LYS A 375 3.36 25.54 8.51
CA LYS A 375 4.81 25.34 8.65
C LYS A 375 5.21 25.18 10.11
N GLY A 376 6.06 24.20 10.39
CA GLY A 376 6.59 23.94 11.71
C GLY A 376 7.91 24.64 11.99
N LEU A 377 8.55 24.23 13.09
CA LEU A 377 9.90 24.67 13.44
C LEU A 377 10.98 24.15 12.49
N ASP A 378 10.65 23.13 11.71
CA ASP A 378 11.46 22.53 10.65
C ASP A 378 11.56 23.41 9.39
N ASP A 379 10.56 24.26 9.13
CA ASP A 379 10.58 25.30 8.09
C ASP A 379 10.31 26.71 8.67
N PRO A 380 11.30 27.37 9.31
CA PRO A 380 11.13 28.67 9.97
C PRO A 380 11.13 29.85 8.99
N THR A 381 10.46 29.70 7.84
CA THR A 381 10.19 30.79 6.89
C THR A 381 8.98 31.62 7.33
N ALA A 382 8.69 32.74 6.66
CA ALA A 382 7.55 33.57 7.04
C ALA A 382 6.23 32.77 6.97
N GLY A 383 5.40 32.86 8.03
CA GLY A 383 4.16 32.10 8.17
C GLY A 383 4.25 30.87 9.07
N TYR A 384 5.44 30.47 9.53
CA TYR A 384 5.56 29.31 10.43
C TYR A 384 4.92 29.52 11.80
N CYS A 385 4.35 28.45 12.35
CA CYS A 385 3.73 28.40 13.69
C CYS A 385 2.60 29.43 13.88
N ASP A 386 1.93 29.87 12.82
CA ASP A 386 0.84 30.86 12.91
C ASP A 386 -0.56 30.22 12.89
N ALA A 387 -0.62 28.88 12.83
CA ALA A 387 -1.83 28.07 12.72
C ALA A 387 -2.66 28.34 11.45
N ILE A 388 -2.02 28.83 10.38
CA ILE A 388 -2.62 29.02 9.06
C ILE A 388 -2.02 28.01 8.08
N GLY A 389 -2.88 27.34 7.31
CA GLY A 389 -2.43 26.37 6.33
C GLY A 389 -1.56 26.97 5.21
N ASP A 390 -0.45 26.28 4.91
CA ASP A 390 0.63 26.76 4.04
C ASP A 390 0.76 25.94 2.73
N GLN A 391 -0.30 25.22 2.35
CA GLN A 391 -0.38 24.28 1.22
C GLN A 391 0.59 23.10 1.29
N ILE A 392 1.15 22.84 2.47
CA ILE A 392 1.95 21.66 2.75
C ILE A 392 1.01 20.48 3.00
N LEU A 393 1.31 19.33 2.42
CA LEU A 393 0.56 18.10 2.67
C LEU A 393 1.38 17.21 3.61
N ALA A 394 0.85 16.97 4.81
CA ALA A 394 1.43 16.08 5.80
C ALA A 394 0.38 15.69 6.85
N TYR A 395 0.66 14.65 7.62
CA TYR A 395 0.03 14.45 8.92
C TYR A 395 0.84 15.12 10.03
N SER A 396 0.26 15.19 11.23
CA SER A 396 0.95 15.79 12.37
C SER A 396 2.05 14.87 12.91
N ASP A 397 3.14 15.47 13.38
CA ASP A 397 4.27 14.82 14.05
C ASP A 397 4.21 14.95 15.59
N GLY A 398 3.11 15.49 16.12
CA GLY A 398 2.90 15.68 17.56
C GLY A 398 3.78 16.76 18.19
N SER A 399 4.42 17.62 17.39
CA SER A 399 5.36 18.63 17.87
C SER A 399 4.72 19.91 18.43
N ARG A 400 3.42 20.11 18.26
CA ARG A 400 2.76 21.37 18.63
C ARG A 400 2.42 21.44 20.13
N ASN A 401 2.42 22.67 20.64
CA ASN A 401 2.13 22.97 22.04
C ASN A 401 0.69 22.54 22.41
N GLN A 402 0.50 22.04 23.63
CA GLN A 402 -0.82 21.87 24.21
C GLN A 402 -1.51 23.23 24.40
N LEU A 403 -2.81 23.31 24.07
CA LEU A 403 -3.62 24.51 24.24
C LEU A 403 -4.70 24.27 25.30
N ASP A 404 -4.70 25.04 26.40
CA ASP A 404 -5.79 25.04 27.39
C ASP A 404 -6.73 26.20 27.09
N GLU A 405 -7.92 25.90 26.57
CA GLU A 405 -8.93 26.87 26.16
C GLU A 405 -9.46 27.74 27.34
N ASN A 406 -9.20 27.33 28.59
CA ASN A 406 -9.49 28.14 29.78
C ASN A 406 -8.37 29.12 30.15
N ALA A 407 -7.20 29.02 29.51
CA ALA A 407 -6.00 29.77 29.88
C ALA A 407 -4.97 29.89 28.75
N LEU A 408 -5.42 30.23 27.53
CA LEU A 408 -4.55 30.34 26.36
C LEU A 408 -3.57 31.51 26.50
N LEU A 409 -2.28 31.27 26.28
CA LEU A 409 -1.27 32.30 26.22
C LEU A 409 -0.97 32.63 24.75
N GLU A 410 -1.34 33.85 24.34
CA GLU A 410 -1.13 34.31 22.96
C GLU A 410 0.35 34.31 22.57
N THR A 411 1.26 34.58 23.52
CA THR A 411 2.72 34.59 23.28
C THR A 411 3.34 33.21 23.06
N ASP A 412 2.63 32.14 23.41
CA ASP A 412 3.16 30.78 23.28
C ASP A 412 2.79 30.17 21.93
N GLY A 413 1.65 30.60 21.35
CA GLY A 413 1.14 30.13 20.07
C GLY A 413 0.99 28.61 20.00
N VAL A 414 1.04 28.07 18.77
CA VAL A 414 1.04 26.62 18.54
C VAL A 414 2.46 26.03 18.57
N CYS A 415 3.49 26.82 18.28
CA CYS A 415 4.90 26.45 18.47
C CYS A 415 5.82 27.68 18.43
N GLY A 416 7.07 27.48 18.84
CA GLY A 416 8.15 28.48 18.66
C GLY A 416 8.02 29.78 19.47
N GLY A 417 6.96 29.95 20.25
CA GLY A 417 6.63 31.24 20.88
C GLY A 417 6.27 32.30 19.84
N VAL A 418 5.62 31.88 18.74
CA VAL A 418 5.06 32.79 17.75
C VAL A 418 3.71 33.27 18.28
N ASP A 419 3.57 34.59 18.42
CA ASP A 419 2.36 35.19 18.98
C ASP A 419 1.13 34.92 18.09
N ILE A 420 0.02 34.45 18.68
CA ILE A 420 -1.28 34.31 18.01
C ILE A 420 -2.34 35.05 18.82
N ASP A 421 -3.03 36.02 18.21
CA ASP A 421 -4.16 36.77 18.80
C ASP A 421 -5.43 35.89 18.82
N TRP A 422 -5.48 34.97 19.79
CA TRP A 422 -6.55 33.97 19.92
C TRP A 422 -7.94 34.60 20.02
N ASN A 423 -8.06 35.75 20.70
CA ASN A 423 -9.36 36.40 20.90
C ASN A 423 -9.72 37.45 19.82
N ASN A 424 -8.84 37.64 18.83
CA ASN A 424 -9.00 38.54 17.69
C ASN A 424 -9.29 40.01 18.09
N ASN A 425 -8.68 40.52 19.16
CA ASN A 425 -8.88 41.91 19.60
C ASN A 425 -7.97 42.93 18.91
N GLY A 426 -7.03 42.45 18.09
CA GLY A 426 -6.06 43.24 17.32
C GLY A 426 -4.76 43.50 18.07
N SER A 427 -4.47 42.80 19.16
CA SER A 427 -3.23 42.90 19.93
C SER A 427 -2.92 41.66 20.76
N THR A 428 -1.65 41.31 20.89
CA THR A 428 -1.21 40.22 21.77
C THR A 428 -1.42 40.59 23.24
N ASP A 429 -2.25 39.82 23.93
CA ASP A 429 -2.53 39.94 25.36
C ASP A 429 -1.36 39.40 26.21
N PRO A 430 -0.90 40.14 27.23
CA PRO A 430 0.20 39.71 28.10
C PRO A 430 -0.21 38.67 29.15
N GLY A 431 -1.47 38.25 29.17
CA GLY A 431 -2.04 37.30 30.12
C GLY A 431 -3.02 36.35 29.45
N PRO A 432 -3.45 35.29 30.15
CA PRO A 432 -4.25 34.25 29.53
C PRO A 432 -5.63 34.73 29.08
N VAL A 433 -6.07 34.23 27.94
CA VAL A 433 -7.39 34.47 27.35
C VAL A 433 -8.20 33.18 27.34
N VAL A 434 -9.53 33.31 27.29
CA VAL A 434 -10.46 32.17 27.27
C VAL A 434 -11.19 32.18 25.94
N VAL A 435 -10.90 31.19 25.10
CA VAL A 435 -11.44 31.07 23.74
C VAL A 435 -11.64 29.59 23.46
N ASP A 436 -12.79 29.26 22.87
CA ASP A 436 -13.11 27.94 22.33
C ASP A 436 -12.58 27.90 20.89
N LEU A 437 -11.63 27.00 20.65
CA LEU A 437 -10.81 26.93 19.44
C LEU A 437 -11.21 25.75 18.53
N ASN A 438 -11.75 24.66 19.08
CA ASN A 438 -11.74 23.34 18.43
C ASN A 438 -13.05 22.91 17.74
N ASP A 439 -14.06 23.77 17.67
CA ASP A 439 -15.28 23.67 16.86
C ASP A 439 -16.34 24.74 17.26
N ASN A 440 -16.02 25.61 18.23
CA ASN A 440 -16.97 26.53 18.86
C ASN A 440 -18.18 25.77 19.45
N ASP A 441 -17.92 24.60 20.02
CA ASP A 441 -18.91 23.67 20.55
C ASP A 441 -19.50 24.13 21.91
N GLY A 442 -18.95 25.22 22.45
CA GLY A 442 -19.32 25.84 23.71
C GLY A 442 -18.66 25.20 24.93
N GLN A 443 -17.69 24.31 24.75
CA GLN A 443 -16.91 23.67 25.79
C GLN A 443 -15.46 24.15 25.74
N PHE A 444 -14.86 24.32 26.92
CA PHE A 444 -13.44 24.65 27.03
C PHE A 444 -12.71 23.41 27.52
N SER A 445 -11.75 22.97 26.72
CA SER A 445 -11.01 21.74 26.88
C SER A 445 -9.51 21.98 26.77
N VAL A 446 -8.74 20.92 27.03
CA VAL A 446 -7.30 20.91 26.78
C VAL A 446 -7.11 20.18 25.45
N LEU A 447 -6.50 20.87 24.51
CA LEU A 447 -6.25 20.38 23.16
C LEU A 447 -4.81 19.91 23.07
N ASP A 448 -4.64 18.63 22.78
CA ASP A 448 -3.33 18.03 22.52
C ASP A 448 -3.12 17.86 21.02
N ASP A 449 -1.89 18.02 20.56
CA ASP A 449 -1.47 17.52 19.25
C ASP A 449 -1.39 15.97 19.27
N HIS A 450 -1.23 15.35 18.11
CA HIS A 450 -1.07 13.92 17.98
C HIS A 450 -0.03 13.60 16.90
N ASP A 451 0.91 12.71 17.21
CA ASP A 451 1.86 12.19 16.21
C ASP A 451 1.16 11.11 15.39
N ASP A 452 0.49 11.54 14.33
CA ASP A 452 -0.25 10.67 13.41
C ASP A 452 0.68 9.73 12.65
N TRP A 453 1.87 10.20 12.27
CA TRP A 453 2.83 9.38 11.52
C TRP A 453 3.27 8.14 12.30
N SER A 454 3.43 8.27 13.62
CA SER A 454 3.75 7.14 14.50
C SER A 454 2.57 6.21 14.78
N PHE A 455 1.35 6.61 14.42
CA PHE A 455 0.09 5.93 14.77
C PHE A 455 -0.63 5.28 13.58
N LEU A 456 -0.07 5.35 12.38
CA LEU A 456 -0.62 4.67 11.20
C LEU A 456 -0.74 3.16 11.44
N ASP A 457 -1.90 2.61 11.14
CA ASP A 457 -2.21 1.18 11.22
C ASP A 457 -2.25 0.57 9.81
N PHE A 458 -1.15 -0.06 9.41
CA PHE A 458 -1.04 -0.74 8.12
C PHE A 458 -1.71 -2.12 8.12
N GLY A 459 -1.94 -2.72 9.30
CA GLY A 459 -2.59 -4.02 9.44
C GLY A 459 -4.08 -4.00 9.10
N ALA A 460 -4.66 -2.82 8.86
CA ALA A 460 -6.05 -2.64 8.45
C ALA A 460 -6.37 -3.27 7.07
N VAL A 461 -5.36 -3.46 6.22
CA VAL A 461 -5.52 -4.07 4.89
C VAL A 461 -5.49 -5.61 4.97
N GLY A 462 -4.74 -6.20 5.91
CA GLY A 462 -4.46 -7.65 5.97
C GLY A 462 -5.12 -8.47 7.10
N ASN A 463 -6.00 -7.90 7.93
CA ASN A 463 -6.50 -8.56 9.15
C ASN A 463 -7.76 -9.45 8.97
N ASP A 464 -7.85 -10.29 7.93
CA ASP A 464 -8.63 -11.54 7.99
C ASP A 464 -8.36 -12.52 6.85
N GLY A 465 -7.82 -13.69 7.21
CA GLY A 465 -7.72 -14.81 6.29
C GLY A 465 -9.08 -15.17 5.66
N ALA A 466 -9.12 -15.08 4.32
CA ALA A 466 -9.98 -15.84 3.42
C ALA A 466 -11.47 -15.44 3.25
N ASP A 467 -11.96 -14.29 3.74
CA ASP A 467 -13.29 -13.81 3.34
C ASP A 467 -13.57 -12.29 3.42
N GLY A 468 -12.59 -11.41 3.68
CA GLY A 468 -12.86 -9.97 3.81
C GLY A 468 -13.96 -9.65 4.83
N ALA A 469 -14.23 -10.60 5.74
CA ALA A 469 -15.33 -10.52 6.68
C ALA A 469 -14.82 -9.93 8.00
N ARG A 470 -14.69 -8.60 7.98
CA ARG A 470 -14.32 -7.79 9.14
C ARG A 470 -15.15 -8.15 10.37
N LEU A 471 -14.52 -8.03 11.55
CA LEU A 471 -15.12 -8.30 12.88
C LEU A 471 -16.27 -7.34 13.29
N GLY A 472 -16.91 -6.68 12.34
CA GLY A 472 -18.04 -5.75 12.50
C GLY A 472 -18.17 -4.85 11.27
N PRO A 473 -19.30 -4.13 11.08
CA PRO A 473 -19.39 -3.13 10.02
C PRO A 473 -18.37 -2.02 10.31
N PRO A 474 -17.52 -1.65 9.33
CA PRO A 474 -16.53 -0.61 9.53
C PRO A 474 -17.22 0.71 9.88
N GLN A 475 -16.60 1.47 10.78
CA GLN A 475 -17.03 2.84 10.97
C GLN A 475 -16.71 3.59 9.69
N VAL A 476 -17.70 4.32 9.18
CA VAL A 476 -17.53 5.17 8.01
C VAL A 476 -17.61 6.62 8.44
N ILE A 477 -16.66 7.43 7.98
CA ILE A 477 -16.64 8.88 8.20
C ILE A 477 -16.99 9.55 6.88
N SER A 478 -17.85 10.56 6.98
CA SER A 478 -18.28 11.40 5.87
C SER A 478 -17.71 12.78 6.11
N GLU A 479 -16.97 13.27 5.13
CA GLU A 479 -16.19 14.48 5.29
C GLU A 479 -16.98 15.77 5.10
N GLN A 480 -16.35 16.87 5.51
CA GLN A 480 -16.87 18.20 5.27
C GLN A 480 -16.92 18.53 3.77
N PRO A 481 -17.76 19.50 3.36
CA PRO A 481 -17.80 19.94 1.98
C PRO A 481 -16.53 20.70 1.59
N PRO A 482 -16.11 20.65 0.31
CA PRO A 482 -15.04 21.52 -0.15
C PRO A 482 -15.46 23.00 -0.10
N PRO A 483 -14.52 23.94 0.12
CA PRO A 483 -14.85 25.36 0.28
C PRO A 483 -15.62 25.95 -0.90
N ASN A 484 -16.61 26.81 -0.60
CA ASN A 484 -17.47 27.54 -1.56
C ASN A 484 -18.48 26.69 -2.36
N GLN A 485 -18.94 25.56 -1.81
CA GLN A 485 -20.13 24.82 -2.27
C GLN A 485 -21.43 25.43 -1.72
#